data_AF-E5LAB9-F1
#
_entry.id   AF-E5LAB9-F1
#
_cell.length_a   1.000
_cell.length_b   1.000
_cell.length_c   1.000
_cell.angle_alpha   90.00
_cell.angle_beta   90.00
_cell.angle_gamma   90.00
#
_symmetry.space_group_name_H-M   'P 1'
#
loop_
_entity.id
_entity.type
_entity.pdbx_description
1 polymer ?
#
loop_
_entity_poly.entity_id
_entity_poly.type
_entity_poly.pdbx_seq_one_letter_code
_entity_poly.pdbx_strand_id
1 'polypeptide(L)'
;TGNSCRSQMAEGWAKKHLGDEWNVYSAGIEAHGLNPNAVKAMREAGIDISEQTSDIIDPDILHNADLVITLCGDAADKCPMTPPHV
;
A
#
# COMPACT_ATOMS: atom_id res chain seq x y z
N THR A 1 0.95 -6.09 10.45
CA THR A 1 1.97 -5.53 9.51
C THR A 1 1.70 -4.08 9.17
N GLY A 2 2.73 -3.22 9.18
CA GLY A 2 2.58 -1.78 8.95
C GLY A 2 2.94 -1.26 7.54
N ASN A 3 2.49 -0.04 7.25
CA ASN A 3 2.65 0.62 5.95
C ASN A 3 4.00 1.32 5.78
N SER A 4 5.10 0.53 5.85
CA SER A 4 6.46 1.08 5.91
C SER A 4 7.38 0.68 4.76
N CYS A 5 7.24 -0.55 4.23
CA CYS A 5 8.18 -1.08 3.23
C CYS A 5 7.47 -1.67 2.00
N ARG A 6 6.95 -2.90 2.13
CA ARG A 6 6.39 -3.67 0.99
C ARG A 6 5.23 -2.95 0.32
N SER A 7 4.27 -2.49 1.11
CA SER A 7 3.08 -1.82 0.59
C SER A 7 3.39 -0.45 -0.04
N GLN A 8 4.38 0.26 0.49
CA GLN A 8 4.88 1.54 -0.05
C GLN A 8 5.58 1.35 -1.39
N MET A 9 6.48 0.37 -1.49
CA MET A 9 7.11 0.03 -2.76
C MET A 9 6.07 -0.46 -3.80
N ALA A 10 5.10 -1.27 -3.36
CA ALA A 10 4.02 -1.73 -4.22
C ALA A 10 3.18 -0.58 -4.77
N GLU A 11 2.82 0.41 -3.95
CA GLU A 11 2.11 1.61 -4.38
C GLU A 11 2.91 2.38 -5.43
N GLY A 12 4.21 2.61 -5.20
CA GLY A 12 5.06 3.30 -6.17
C GLY A 12 5.14 2.59 -7.53
N TRP A 13 5.28 1.26 -7.54
CA TRP A 13 5.27 0.48 -8.78
C TRP A 13 3.91 0.49 -9.46
N ALA A 14 2.83 0.32 -8.70
CA ALA A 14 1.48 0.30 -9.23
C ALA A 14 1.10 1.65 -9.84
N LYS A 15 1.39 2.78 -9.19
CA LYS A 15 1.19 4.13 -9.79
C LYS A 15 1.92 4.30 -11.12
N LYS A 16 3.15 3.78 -11.23
CA LYS A 16 3.93 3.85 -12.48
C LYS A 16 3.36 2.99 -13.60
N HIS A 17 2.85 1.80 -13.29
CA HIS A 17 2.43 0.82 -14.29
C HIS A 17 0.95 0.88 -14.66
N LEU A 18 0.09 1.24 -13.70
CA LEU A 18 -1.36 1.30 -13.88
C LEU A 18 -1.83 2.69 -14.32
N GLY A 19 -1.01 3.73 -14.11
CA GLY A 19 -1.31 5.10 -14.54
C GLY A 19 -2.61 5.64 -13.91
N ASP A 20 -3.30 6.50 -14.65
CA ASP A 20 -4.46 7.24 -14.17
C ASP A 20 -5.78 6.43 -14.20
N GLU A 21 -5.75 5.21 -14.75
CA GLU A 21 -6.91 4.31 -14.77
C GLU A 21 -7.22 3.73 -13.38
N TRP A 22 -6.25 3.77 -12.46
CA TRP A 22 -6.36 3.19 -11.13
C TRP A 22 -6.04 4.20 -10.05
N ASN A 23 -6.92 4.28 -9.06
CA ASN A 23 -6.59 4.93 -7.78
C ASN A 23 -5.84 3.92 -6.91
N VAL A 24 -4.53 4.12 -6.76
CA VAL A 24 -3.66 3.22 -6.01
C VAL A 24 -3.38 3.79 -4.62
N TYR A 25 -3.74 3.01 -3.61
CA TYR A 25 -3.51 3.32 -2.19
C TYR A 25 -2.75 2.19 -1.51
N SER A 26 -2.05 2.53 -0.42
CA SER A 26 -1.49 1.54 0.48
C SER A 26 -1.77 1.88 1.93
N ALA A 27 -1.96 0.85 2.74
CA ALA A 27 -2.25 0.99 4.16
C ALA A 27 -1.70 -0.20 4.95
N GLY A 28 -1.72 -0.08 6.28
CA GLY A 28 -1.31 -1.12 7.20
C GLY A 28 -2.23 -1.19 8.40
N ILE A 29 -2.14 -2.27 9.17
CA ILE A 29 -2.86 -2.37 10.46
C ILE A 29 -2.31 -1.34 11.45
N GLU A 30 -1.02 -0.99 11.29
CA GLU A 30 -0.33 0.06 12.02
C GLU A 30 0.43 0.95 11.03
N ALA A 31 0.64 2.21 11.40
CA ALA A 31 1.44 3.15 10.62
C ALA A 31 2.64 3.62 11.46
N HIS A 32 3.84 3.35 10.97
CA HIS A 32 5.11 3.65 11.66
C HIS A 32 6.01 4.59 10.85
N GLY A 33 5.50 5.13 9.74
CA GLY A 33 6.28 5.95 8.82
C GLY A 33 6.95 5.15 7.71
N LEU A 34 7.36 5.90 6.70
CA LEU A 34 8.00 5.39 5.50
C LEU A 34 9.43 4.93 5.81
N ASN A 35 9.81 3.72 5.40
CA ASN A 35 11.17 3.24 5.64
C ASN A 35 12.16 3.95 4.69
N PRO A 36 13.22 4.61 5.20
CA PRO A 36 14.21 5.29 4.35
C PRO A 36 14.88 4.36 3.33
N ASN A 37 15.06 3.07 3.65
CA ASN A 37 15.61 2.10 2.73
C ASN A 37 14.63 1.73 1.60
N ALA A 38 13.32 1.79 1.85
CA ALA A 38 12.32 1.60 0.79
C ALA A 38 12.36 2.78 -0.19
N VAL A 39 12.46 4.02 0.32
CA VAL A 39 12.64 5.22 -0.51
C VAL A 39 13.91 5.10 -1.35
N LYS A 40 15.02 4.70 -0.72
CA LYS A 40 16.29 4.50 -1.43
C LYS A 40 16.18 3.44 -2.53
N ALA A 41 15.61 2.27 -2.23
CA ALA A 41 15.46 1.19 -3.19
C ALA A 41 14.58 1.59 -4.40
N MET A 42 13.50 2.32 -4.16
CA MET A 42 12.65 2.81 -5.25
C MET A 42 13.36 3.87 -6.10
N ARG A 43 14.14 4.76 -5.48
CA ARG A 43 14.96 5.75 -6.20
C ARG A 43 16.03 5.10 -7.06
N GLU A 44 16.64 4.00 -6.62
CA GLU A 44 17.57 3.20 -7.43
C GLU A 44 16.90 2.67 -8.72
N ALA A 45 15.58 2.45 -8.68
CA ALA A 45 14.77 2.05 -9.83
C ALA A 45 14.08 3.23 -10.57
N GLY A 46 14.43 4.48 -10.22
CA GLY A 46 13.88 5.69 -10.85
C GLY A 46 12.42 5.97 -10.49
N ILE A 47 11.98 5.60 -9.28
CA ILE A 47 10.65 5.91 -8.74
C ILE A 47 10.83 6.65 -7.42
N ASP A 48 10.25 7.83 -7.30
CA ASP A 48 10.25 8.55 -6.02
C ASP A 48 8.98 8.26 -5.24
N ILE A 49 9.14 7.78 -4.03
CA ILE A 49 8.05 7.52 -3.08
C ILE A 49 8.15 8.42 -1.85
N SER A 50 9.04 9.42 -1.81
CA SER A 50 9.27 10.22 -0.60
C SER A 50 8.05 11.02 -0.13
N GLU A 51 7.12 11.31 -1.05
CA GLU A 51 5.89 12.03 -0.75
C GLU A 51 4.72 11.09 -0.38
N GLN A 52 4.93 9.76 -0.35
CA GLN A 52 3.91 8.83 0.12
C GLN A 52 3.80 8.88 1.64
N THR A 53 2.57 8.73 2.14
CA THR A 53 2.25 8.72 3.56
C THR A 53 2.16 7.30 4.08
N SER A 54 2.48 7.11 5.36
CA SER A 54 2.26 5.85 6.05
C SER A 54 0.91 5.88 6.73
N ASP A 55 -0.08 5.18 6.19
CA ASP A 55 -1.46 5.26 6.63
C ASP A 55 -1.98 3.95 7.25
N ILE A 56 -2.95 4.10 8.15
CA ILE A 56 -3.70 2.98 8.73
C ILE A 56 -4.84 2.63 7.77
N ILE A 57 -5.26 1.36 7.75
CA ILE A 57 -6.40 0.90 6.96
C ILE A 57 -7.64 1.77 7.24
N ASP A 58 -8.15 2.40 6.20
CA ASP A 58 -9.41 3.12 6.19
C ASP A 58 -10.53 2.16 5.76
N PRO A 59 -11.56 1.93 6.60
CA PRO A 59 -12.66 1.03 6.27
C PRO A 59 -13.46 1.44 5.03
N ASP A 60 -13.61 2.75 4.77
CA ASP A 60 -14.38 3.24 3.63
C ASP A 60 -13.60 3.00 2.34
N ILE A 61 -12.28 3.22 2.33
CA ILE A 61 -11.44 2.86 1.17
C ILE A 61 -11.49 1.34 0.96
N LEU A 62 -11.38 0.55 2.04
CA LEU A 62 -11.37 -0.90 1.96
C LEU A 62 -12.69 -1.46 1.38
N HIS A 63 -13.83 -0.91 1.79
CA HIS A 63 -15.14 -1.36 1.31
C HIS A 63 -15.42 -0.99 -0.14
N ASN A 64 -14.82 0.09 -0.63
CA ASN A 64 -15.03 0.60 -2.00
C ASN A 64 -13.91 0.21 -2.97
N ALA A 65 -12.91 -0.55 -2.54
CA ALA A 65 -11.83 -0.99 -3.40
C ALA A 65 -12.31 -2.05 -4.41
N ASP A 66 -11.84 -1.97 -5.65
CA ASP A 66 -12.09 -3.01 -6.66
C ASP A 66 -11.19 -4.24 -6.46
N LEU A 67 -10.05 -4.07 -5.77
CA LEU A 67 -9.09 -5.15 -5.50
C LEU A 67 -8.27 -4.83 -4.24
N VAL A 68 -8.15 -5.82 -3.34
CA VAL A 68 -7.31 -5.73 -2.14
C VAL A 68 -6.20 -6.77 -2.19
N ILE A 69 -4.94 -6.32 -2.04
CA ILE A 69 -3.76 -7.20 -2.08
C ILE A 69 -3.06 -7.19 -0.73
N THR A 70 -3.02 -8.34 -0.06
CA THR A 70 -2.27 -8.51 1.19
C THR A 70 -0.85 -9.01 0.91
N LEU A 71 0.16 -8.24 1.36
CA LEU A 71 1.58 -8.48 1.00
C LEU A 71 2.37 -9.29 2.05
N CYS A 72 1.68 -9.89 3.02
CA CYS A 72 2.26 -10.79 4.02
C CYS A 72 1.17 -11.61 4.72
N GLY A 73 1.55 -12.78 5.24
CA GLY A 73 0.63 -13.66 5.98
C GLY A 73 -0.07 -12.97 7.16
N ASP A 74 0.67 -12.24 8.00
CA ASP A 74 0.09 -11.50 9.14
C ASP A 74 -0.92 -10.41 8.73
N ALA A 75 -0.78 -9.83 7.53
CA ALA A 75 -1.80 -8.90 7.01
C ALA A 75 -3.02 -9.65 6.49
N ALA A 76 -2.86 -10.83 5.88
CA ALA A 76 -3.99 -11.65 5.46
C ALA A 76 -4.81 -12.12 6.66
N ASP A 77 -4.16 -12.50 7.76
CA ASP A 77 -4.82 -13.02 8.96
C ASP A 77 -5.56 -11.93 9.77
N LYS A 78 -5.12 -10.67 9.68
CA LYS A 78 -5.62 -9.55 10.48
C LYS A 78 -6.35 -8.48 9.65
N CYS A 79 -6.51 -8.68 8.34
CA CYS A 79 -7.25 -7.75 7.50
C CYS A 79 -8.73 -7.76 7.95
N PRO A 80 -9.38 -6.60 8.09
CA PRO A 80 -10.83 -6.55 8.27
C PRO A 80 -11.54 -7.28 7.12
N MET A 81 -12.72 -7.85 7.41
CA MET A 81 -13.55 -8.50 6.39
C MET A 81 -13.89 -7.50 5.28
N THR A 82 -13.65 -7.90 4.03
CA THR A 82 -14.06 -7.14 2.86
C THR A 82 -15.49 -7.53 2.44
N PRO A 83 -16.21 -6.65 1.73
CA PRO A 83 -17.45 -7.02 1.05
C PRO A 83 -17.21 -8.12 -0.01
N PRO A 84 -18.25 -8.88 -0.41
CA PRO A 84 -18.09 -9.99 -1.36
C PRO A 84 -17.63 -9.59 -2.78
N HIS A 85 -17.71 -8.31 -3.13
CA HIS A 85 -17.35 -7.79 -4.45
C HIS A 85 -15.86 -7.41 -4.58
N VAL A 86 -15.09 -7.51 -3.48
CA VAL A 86 -13.68 -7.12 -3.37
C VAL A 86 -12.76 -8.34 -3.39
#